data_AF-A0A7J8K6W5-F1
#
_entry.id   AF-A0A7J8K6W5-F1
#
_cell.length_a   1.000
_cell.length_b   1.000
_cell.length_c   1.000
_cell.angle_alpha   90.00
_cell.angle_beta   90.00
_cell.angle_gamma   90.00
#
_symmetry.space_group_name_H-M   'P 1'
#
loop_
_entity.id
_entity.type
_entity.pdbx_description
1 polymer ?
#
loop_
_entity_poly.entity_id
_entity_poly.type
_entity_poly.pdbx_seq_one_letter_code
_entity_poly.pdbx_strand_id
1 'polypeptide(L)'
;MSTETELQVAVKTSAKKDSRKKGQDRSEATLIKRFKGEGVRYKAKLIGIDEVSAARGDKLCQDSMMKLKGIVAGARSRGEHKQKIFLTISFGGIKIFDEKTGALQHHHAVHEISYIAKDITDHRAFGYVCGKEGNHRFVAIKTAQAAEPVILDLRDLFQLIYELKQREELEKKAQKDKQCEQAVYQVYL
;
A
#
# COMPACT_ATOMS: atom_id res chain seq x y z
N MET A 1 -51.89 -42.58 -25.90
CA MET A 1 -50.71 -42.95 -26.71
C MET A 1 -49.60 -41.95 -26.35
N SER A 2 -49.08 -42.00 -25.13
CA SER A 2 -48.02 -42.89 -24.67
C SER A 2 -46.69 -42.57 -25.35
N THR A 3 -45.78 -41.92 -24.63
CA THR A 3 -44.45 -42.45 -24.29
C THR A 3 -43.71 -41.48 -23.36
N GLU A 4 -43.38 -42.00 -22.20
CA GLU A 4 -42.40 -41.45 -21.25
C GLU A 4 -40.99 -41.58 -21.85
N THR A 5 -40.09 -40.67 -21.48
CA THR A 5 -38.69 -41.05 -21.28
C THR A 5 -38.04 -40.10 -20.27
N GLU A 6 -37.82 -40.62 -19.07
CA GLU A 6 -36.94 -40.04 -18.07
C GLU A 6 -35.48 -40.04 -18.56
N LEU A 7 -34.76 -38.95 -18.32
CA LEU A 7 -33.30 -38.94 -18.34
C LEU A 7 -32.80 -38.20 -17.10
N GLN A 8 -32.43 -39.01 -16.10
CA GLN A 8 -31.62 -38.60 -14.96
C GLN A 8 -30.23 -38.18 -15.44
N VAL A 9 -29.77 -36.98 -15.07
CA VAL A 9 -28.36 -36.62 -15.15
C VAL A 9 -27.86 -36.30 -13.76
N ALA A 10 -27.02 -37.20 -13.26
CA ALA A 10 -26.42 -37.20 -11.94
C ALA A 10 -25.65 -35.90 -11.65
N VAL A 11 -25.97 -35.28 -10.52
CA VAL A 11 -25.20 -34.19 -9.91
C VAL A 11 -23.86 -34.74 -9.44
N LYS A 12 -22.80 -34.52 -10.23
CA LYS A 12 -21.42 -34.73 -9.77
C LYS A 12 -20.97 -33.48 -9.02
N THR A 13 -21.01 -33.53 -7.70
CA THR A 13 -20.33 -32.62 -6.78
C THR A 13 -18.82 -32.78 -6.94
N SER A 14 -18.23 -32.03 -7.87
CA SER A 14 -16.78 -31.85 -7.95
C SER A 14 -16.34 -30.89 -6.84
N ALA A 15 -15.99 -31.44 -5.68
CA ALA A 15 -15.22 -30.78 -4.64
C ALA A 15 -13.84 -30.39 -5.21
N LYS A 16 -13.73 -29.19 -5.78
CA LYS A 16 -12.45 -28.60 -6.15
C LYS A 16 -11.69 -28.28 -4.87
N LYS A 17 -10.74 -29.15 -4.58
CA LYS A 17 -9.66 -29.00 -3.60
C LYS A 17 -9.01 -27.62 -3.76
N ASP A 18 -9.43 -26.70 -2.90
CA ASP A 18 -8.92 -25.35 -2.81
C ASP A 18 -7.47 -25.44 -2.33
N SER A 19 -6.53 -25.33 -3.27
CA SER A 19 -5.11 -25.23 -2.97
C SER A 19 -4.88 -23.88 -2.30
N ARG A 20 -5.09 -23.83 -0.98
CA ARG A 20 -4.72 -22.71 -0.12
C ARG A 20 -3.25 -22.40 -0.36
N LYS A 21 -2.97 -21.40 -1.20
CA LYS A 21 -1.69 -20.68 -1.18
C LYS A 21 -1.44 -20.33 0.28
N LYS A 22 -0.34 -20.84 0.82
CA LYS A 22 0.10 -20.60 2.20
C LYS A 22 0.09 -19.09 2.42
N GLY A 23 -0.96 -18.58 3.07
CA GLY A 23 -1.12 -17.16 3.33
C GLY A 23 0.05 -16.69 4.16
N GLN A 24 0.67 -15.59 3.76
CA GLN A 24 1.71 -14.96 4.57
C GLN A 24 1.10 -14.63 5.95
N ASP A 25 1.77 -15.01 7.04
CA ASP A 25 1.33 -14.66 8.39
C ASP A 25 1.32 -13.12 8.52
N ARG A 26 0.17 -12.56 8.93
CA ARG A 26 -0.07 -11.12 9.10
C ARG A 26 -0.33 -10.75 10.55
N SER A 27 0.15 -11.55 11.50
CA SER A 27 0.14 -11.19 12.92
C SER A 27 0.92 -9.88 13.18
N GLU A 28 0.51 -9.11 14.18
CA GLU A 28 1.14 -7.83 14.59
C GLU A 28 2.65 -7.99 14.76
N ALA A 29 3.10 -9.03 15.48
CA ALA A 29 4.50 -9.32 15.73
C ALA A 29 5.28 -9.58 14.42
N THR A 30 4.68 -10.27 13.45
CA THR A 30 5.29 -10.52 12.14
C THR A 30 5.37 -9.24 11.32
N LEU A 31 4.33 -8.40 11.34
CA LEU A 31 4.33 -7.12 10.63
C LEU A 31 5.34 -6.12 11.22
N ILE A 32 5.47 -6.06 12.55
CA ILE A 32 6.50 -5.25 13.22
C ILE A 32 7.89 -5.67 12.75
N LYS A 33 8.20 -6.98 12.78
CA LYS A 33 9.49 -7.49 12.30
C LYS A 33 9.71 -7.18 10.81
N ARG A 34 8.64 -7.25 10.01
CA ARG A 34 8.68 -7.00 8.56
C ARG A 34 8.96 -5.54 8.21
N PHE A 35 8.40 -4.58 8.93
CA PHE A 35 8.52 -3.15 8.61
C PHE A 35 9.54 -2.37 9.46
N LYS A 36 10.15 -3.02 10.46
CA LYS A 36 11.24 -2.45 11.27
C LYS A 36 12.52 -2.28 10.43
N GLY A 37 13.30 -1.25 10.76
CA GLY A 37 14.57 -0.97 10.09
C GLY A 37 14.36 -0.54 8.63
N GLU A 38 15.04 -1.19 7.69
CA GLU A 38 14.90 -0.93 6.24
C GLU A 38 13.55 -1.45 5.68
N GLY A 39 12.85 -2.29 6.43
CA GLY A 39 11.56 -2.85 6.03
C GLY A 39 11.68 -3.80 4.83
N VAL A 40 10.74 -3.70 3.89
CA VAL A 40 10.65 -4.60 2.72
C VAL A 40 11.03 -3.86 1.45
N ARG A 41 11.82 -4.50 0.58
CA ARG A 41 12.33 -3.93 -0.68
C ARG A 41 11.72 -4.59 -1.91
N TYR A 42 11.34 -3.78 -2.89
CA TYR A 42 10.77 -4.19 -4.16
C TYR A 42 11.54 -3.62 -5.36
N LYS A 43 11.83 -4.45 -6.36
CA LYS A 43 12.32 -3.99 -7.67
C LYS A 43 11.18 -3.36 -8.47
N ALA A 44 11.39 -2.14 -8.94
CA ALA A 44 10.40 -1.42 -9.70
C ALA A 44 11.05 -0.45 -10.70
N LYS A 45 10.21 0.26 -11.45
CA LYS A 45 10.58 1.38 -12.30
C LYS A 45 9.68 2.56 -11.98
N LEU A 46 10.26 3.75 -11.94
CA LEU A 46 9.49 4.98 -11.81
C LEU A 46 8.82 5.27 -13.16
N ILE A 47 7.49 5.40 -13.15
CA ILE A 47 6.75 5.87 -14.33
C ILE A 47 6.84 7.39 -14.38
N GLY A 48 6.58 8.04 -13.25
CA GLY A 48 6.75 9.48 -13.08
C GLY A 48 6.08 9.99 -11.82
N ILE A 49 6.12 11.30 -11.65
CA ILE A 49 5.48 12.05 -10.56
C ILE A 49 4.67 13.15 -11.22
N ASP A 50 3.42 13.31 -10.80
CA ASP A 50 2.50 14.32 -11.32
C ASP A 50 1.91 15.12 -10.16
N GLU A 51 1.67 16.41 -10.37
CA GLU A 51 0.95 17.23 -9.39
C GLU A 51 -0.55 16.98 -9.53
N VAL A 52 -1.24 16.84 -8.40
CA VAL A 52 -2.67 16.53 -8.38
C VAL A 52 -3.43 17.46 -7.45
N SER A 53 -4.71 17.67 -7.74
CA SER A 53 -5.53 18.67 -7.07
C SER A 53 -6.08 18.25 -5.70
N ALA A 54 -6.06 16.96 -5.37
CA ALA A 54 -6.62 16.45 -4.12
C ALA A 54 -5.80 15.28 -3.55
N ALA A 55 -5.93 15.07 -2.24
CA ALA A 55 -5.23 14.04 -1.49
C ALA A 55 -5.68 12.60 -1.82
N ARG A 56 -6.84 12.42 -2.45
CA ARG A 56 -7.44 11.10 -2.72
C ARG A 56 -8.40 11.11 -3.91
N GLY A 57 -8.60 9.94 -4.52
CA GLY A 57 -9.64 9.70 -5.52
C GLY A 57 -9.18 8.78 -6.64
N ASP A 58 -9.95 7.71 -6.90
CA ASP A 58 -9.63 6.72 -7.93
C ASP A 58 -9.50 7.33 -9.32
N LYS A 59 -10.48 8.16 -9.72
CA LYS A 59 -10.48 8.83 -11.02
C LYS A 59 -9.26 9.74 -11.17
N LEU A 60 -8.96 10.55 -10.16
CA LEU A 60 -7.80 11.45 -10.14
C LEU A 60 -6.48 10.67 -10.29
N CYS A 61 -6.34 9.56 -9.57
CA CYS A 61 -5.15 8.71 -9.67
C CYS A 61 -5.04 8.02 -11.03
N GLN A 62 -6.16 7.55 -11.58
CA GLN A 62 -6.20 6.89 -12.88
C GLN A 62 -5.89 7.86 -14.02
N ASP A 63 -6.45 9.07 -13.99
CA ASP A 63 -6.18 10.13 -14.97
C ASP A 63 -4.70 10.52 -14.95
N SER A 64 -4.12 10.70 -13.76
CA SER A 64 -2.70 10.99 -13.58
C SER A 64 -1.80 9.83 -14.04
N MET A 65 -2.17 8.58 -13.71
CA MET A 65 -1.48 7.39 -14.21
C MET A 65 -1.48 7.30 -15.74
N MET A 66 -2.62 7.56 -16.38
CA MET A 66 -2.74 7.57 -17.85
C MET A 66 -1.88 8.67 -18.47
N LYS A 67 -1.91 9.88 -17.91
CA LYS A 67 -1.07 11.01 -18.35
C LYS A 67 0.42 10.65 -18.29
N LEU A 68 0.90 10.15 -17.14
CA LEU A 68 2.30 9.76 -16.95
C LEU A 68 2.72 8.62 -17.89
N LYS A 69 1.84 7.62 -18.10
CA LYS A 69 2.09 6.54 -19.07
C LYS A 69 2.19 7.07 -20.49
N GLY A 70 1.36 8.05 -20.88
CA GLY A 70 1.42 8.71 -22.18
C GLY A 70 2.75 9.43 -22.42
N ILE A 71 3.21 10.21 -21.43
CA ILE A 71 4.51 10.88 -21.46
C ILE A 71 5.65 9.86 -21.63
N VAL A 72 5.62 8.79 -20.83
CA VAL A 72 6.62 7.72 -20.90
C VAL A 72 6.57 6.96 -22.23
N ALA A 73 5.39 6.79 -22.84
CA ALA A 73 5.27 6.18 -24.16
C ALA A 73 5.92 7.05 -25.25
N GLY A 74 5.70 8.37 -25.19
CA GLY A 74 6.37 9.33 -26.08
C GLY A 74 7.87 9.44 -25.85
N ALA A 75 8.34 9.33 -24.61
CA ALA A 75 9.78 9.27 -24.31
C ALA A 75 10.41 7.96 -24.82
N ARG A 76 9.68 6.85 -24.72
CA ARG A 76 10.13 5.54 -25.21
C ARG A 76 10.33 5.52 -26.73
N SER A 77 9.52 6.23 -27.51
CA SER A 77 9.74 6.32 -28.96
C SER A 77 11.01 7.10 -29.32
N ARG A 78 11.54 7.91 -28.39
CA ARG A 78 12.84 8.60 -28.51
C ARG A 78 14.01 7.80 -27.90
N GLY A 79 13.77 6.57 -27.44
CA GLY A 79 14.80 5.72 -26.82
C GLY A 79 15.00 5.92 -25.32
N GLU A 80 14.22 6.79 -24.66
CA GLU A 80 14.30 6.98 -23.22
C GLU A 80 13.60 5.83 -22.47
N HIS A 81 14.24 5.32 -21.43
CA HIS A 81 13.71 4.23 -20.62
C HIS A 81 13.39 4.70 -19.20
N LYS A 82 12.29 4.20 -18.65
CA LYS A 82 11.93 4.39 -17.24
C LYS A 82 13.11 4.07 -16.34
N GLN A 83 13.37 4.95 -15.38
CA GLN A 83 14.41 4.75 -14.39
C GLN A 83 14.12 3.49 -13.58
N LYS A 84 15.14 2.65 -13.40
CA LYS A 84 15.03 1.47 -12.54
C LYS A 84 15.31 1.89 -11.10
N ILE A 85 14.46 1.42 -10.18
CA ILE A 85 14.49 1.83 -8.79
C ILE A 85 14.29 0.63 -7.86
N PHE A 86 14.68 0.83 -6.61
CA PHE A 86 14.19 0.04 -5.50
C PHE A 86 13.24 0.86 -4.65
N LEU A 87 12.07 0.29 -4.37
CA LEU A 87 11.10 0.86 -3.46
C LEU A 87 11.18 0.12 -2.12
N THR A 88 11.33 0.83 -1.02
CA THR A 88 11.27 0.24 0.32
C THR A 88 10.06 0.73 1.11
N ILE A 89 9.44 -0.18 1.85
CA ILE A 89 8.29 0.08 2.72
C ILE A 89 8.69 -0.25 4.15
N SER A 90 8.64 0.74 5.03
CA SER A 90 9.04 0.63 6.44
C SER A 90 8.19 1.56 7.31
N PHE A 91 8.38 1.55 8.63
CA PHE A 91 7.81 2.58 9.52
C PHE A 91 8.22 4.02 9.13
N GLY A 92 9.33 4.18 8.43
CA GLY A 92 9.74 5.47 7.85
C GLY A 92 8.92 5.90 6.64
N GLY A 93 7.99 5.08 6.16
CA GLY A 93 7.18 5.33 4.96
C GLY A 93 7.76 4.67 3.71
N ILE A 94 7.58 5.35 2.57
CA ILE A 94 8.05 4.90 1.26
C ILE A 94 9.35 5.62 0.92
N LYS A 95 10.39 4.86 0.59
CA LYS A 95 11.62 5.40 0.02
C LYS A 95 11.87 4.83 -1.37
N ILE A 96 12.33 5.69 -2.27
CA ILE A 96 12.69 5.36 -3.64
C ILE A 96 14.19 5.57 -3.81
N PHE A 97 14.89 4.52 -4.16
CA PHE A 97 16.32 4.51 -4.42
C PHE A 97 16.59 4.23 -5.88
N ASP A 98 17.60 4.86 -6.46
CA ASP A 98 18.09 4.49 -7.78
C ASP A 98 18.72 3.09 -7.74
N GLU A 99 18.34 2.20 -8.68
CA GLU A 99 18.87 0.82 -8.72
C GLU A 99 20.37 0.78 -9.02
N LYS A 100 20.90 1.74 -9.78
CA LYS A 100 22.31 1.74 -10.17
C LYS A 100 23.22 2.27 -9.08
N THR A 101 22.91 3.45 -8.55
CA THR A 101 23.78 4.13 -7.57
C THR A 101 23.46 3.77 -6.12
N GLY A 102 22.26 3.25 -5.84
CA GLY A 102 21.77 3.06 -4.48
C GLY A 102 21.41 4.36 -3.76
N ALA A 103 21.49 5.51 -4.43
CA ALA A 103 21.18 6.81 -3.83
C ALA A 103 19.67 6.93 -3.54
N LEU A 104 19.34 7.48 -2.38
CA LEU A 104 17.98 7.85 -2.00
C LEU A 104 17.53 9.06 -2.83
N GLN A 105 16.47 8.91 -3.62
CA GLN A 105 15.92 9.98 -4.47
C GLN A 105 14.68 10.62 -3.89
N HIS A 106 13.78 9.81 -3.33
CA HIS A 106 12.55 10.29 -2.73
C HIS A 106 12.28 9.58 -1.42
N HIS A 107 11.80 10.32 -0.44
CA HIS A 107 11.35 9.80 0.84
C HIS A 107 10.03 10.49 1.19
N HIS A 108 8.99 9.69 1.38
CA HIS A 108 7.67 10.14 1.82
C HIS A 108 7.33 9.40 3.11
N ALA A 109 7.18 10.14 4.20
CA ALA A 109 6.83 9.58 5.49
C ALA A 109 5.38 9.05 5.47
N VAL A 110 5.06 8.13 6.39
CA VAL A 110 3.71 7.53 6.45
C VAL A 110 2.61 8.58 6.57
N HIS A 111 2.83 9.62 7.38
CA HIS A 111 1.85 10.69 7.58
C HIS A 111 1.69 11.62 6.37
N GLU A 112 2.58 11.54 5.37
CA GLU A 112 2.51 12.32 4.14
C GLU A 112 1.79 11.57 3.02
N ILE A 113 1.56 10.25 3.17
CA ILE A 113 0.91 9.42 2.16
C ILE A 113 -0.58 9.36 2.48
N SER A 114 -1.39 9.84 1.54
CA SER A 114 -2.83 10.02 1.75
C SER A 114 -3.68 8.97 1.04
N TYR A 115 -3.20 8.40 -0.06
CA TYR A 115 -3.98 7.46 -0.86
C TYR A 115 -3.11 6.49 -1.65
N ILE A 116 -3.59 5.27 -1.86
CA ILE A 116 -2.94 4.25 -2.71
C ILE A 116 -3.94 3.84 -3.77
N ALA A 117 -3.52 3.87 -5.03
CA ALA A 117 -4.34 3.51 -6.16
C ALA A 117 -3.71 2.34 -6.93
N LYS A 118 -4.51 1.31 -7.17
CA LYS A 118 -4.16 0.23 -8.10
C LYS A 118 -4.50 0.67 -9.51
N ASP A 119 -3.63 0.37 -10.47
CA ASP A 119 -3.96 0.61 -11.87
C ASP A 119 -4.84 -0.52 -12.40
N ILE A 120 -6.04 -0.17 -12.88
CA ILE A 120 -6.99 -1.11 -13.47
C ILE A 120 -6.52 -1.65 -14.83
N THR A 121 -5.60 -0.95 -15.50
CA THR A 121 -5.12 -1.28 -16.85
C THR A 121 -3.82 -2.09 -16.86
N ASP A 122 -3.07 -2.12 -15.75
CA ASP A 122 -1.80 -2.85 -15.64
C ASP A 122 -1.63 -3.39 -14.22
N HIS A 123 -1.79 -4.70 -14.04
CA HIS A 123 -1.65 -5.38 -12.74
C HIS A 123 -0.26 -5.27 -12.10
N ARG A 124 0.73 -4.76 -12.83
CA ARG A 124 2.09 -4.47 -12.33
C ARG A 124 2.31 -3.00 -12.02
N ALA A 125 1.31 -2.15 -12.22
CA ALA A 125 1.39 -0.74 -11.90
C ALA A 125 0.48 -0.40 -10.72
N PHE A 126 0.95 0.53 -9.91
CA PHE A 126 0.18 1.17 -8.86
C PHE A 126 0.73 2.58 -8.67
N GLY A 127 0.04 3.40 -7.91
CA GLY A 127 0.56 4.67 -7.46
C GLY A 127 0.07 5.02 -6.07
N TYR A 128 0.64 6.08 -5.53
CA TYR A 128 0.19 6.65 -4.28
C TYR A 128 0.20 8.17 -4.35
N VAL A 129 -0.70 8.80 -3.61
CA VAL A 129 -0.74 10.25 -3.43
C VAL A 129 0.01 10.58 -2.15
N CYS A 130 0.87 11.58 -2.22
CA CYS A 130 1.59 12.11 -1.07
C CYS A 130 1.68 13.63 -1.09
N GLY A 131 1.97 14.22 0.06
CA GLY A 131 2.20 15.66 0.21
C GLY A 131 1.21 16.33 1.15
N LYS A 132 1.49 17.59 1.48
CA LYS A 132 0.66 18.41 2.38
C LYS A 132 -0.49 19.05 1.60
N GLU A 133 -1.46 19.58 2.34
CA GLU A 133 -2.59 20.31 1.77
C GLU A 133 -2.11 21.40 0.81
N GLY A 134 -2.65 21.41 -0.41
CA GLY A 134 -2.26 22.33 -1.48
C GLY A 134 -1.01 21.93 -2.29
N ASN A 135 -0.31 20.85 -1.93
CA ASN A 135 0.86 20.34 -2.68
C ASN A 135 0.84 18.81 -2.73
N HIS A 136 -0.21 18.26 -3.35
CA HIS A 136 -0.36 16.82 -3.53
C HIS A 136 0.32 16.38 -4.82
N ARG A 137 0.99 15.23 -4.74
CA ARG A 137 1.65 14.59 -5.88
C ARG A 137 1.23 13.15 -5.97
N PHE A 138 0.99 12.69 -7.18
CA PHE A 138 0.79 11.29 -7.49
C PHE A 138 2.10 10.69 -8.00
N VAL A 139 2.57 9.65 -7.31
CA VAL A 139 3.78 8.91 -7.69
C VAL A 139 3.37 7.59 -8.32
N ALA A 140 3.71 7.41 -9.59
CA ALA A 140 3.33 6.22 -10.36
C ALA A 140 4.50 5.24 -10.49
N ILE A 141 4.28 3.99 -10.09
CA ILE A 141 5.30 2.96 -9.98
C ILE A 141 4.92 1.74 -10.83
N LYS A 142 5.87 1.23 -11.60
CA LYS A 142 5.77 -0.05 -12.30
C LYS A 142 6.64 -1.09 -11.65
N THR A 143 6.04 -2.03 -10.93
CA THR A 143 6.72 -3.13 -10.27
C THR A 143 7.28 -4.15 -11.28
N ALA A 144 8.34 -4.85 -10.90
CA ALA A 144 8.93 -5.90 -11.74
C ALA A 144 7.98 -7.11 -11.89
N GLN A 145 7.29 -7.46 -10.81
CA GLN A 145 6.28 -8.52 -10.72
C GLN A 145 4.88 -7.90 -10.57
N ALA A 146 3.93 -8.58 -9.95
CA ALA A 146 2.62 -8.00 -9.62
C ALA A 146 2.76 -6.87 -8.58
N ALA A 147 1.91 -5.84 -8.70
CA ALA A 147 1.87 -4.72 -7.75
C ALA A 147 1.10 -5.08 -6.46
N GLU A 148 0.24 -6.10 -6.53
CA GLU A 148 -0.63 -6.51 -5.42
C GLU A 148 0.11 -6.74 -4.08
N PRO A 149 1.26 -7.44 -4.01
CA PRO A 149 1.98 -7.61 -2.74
C PRO A 149 2.46 -6.30 -2.13
N VAL A 150 2.84 -5.33 -2.97
CA VAL A 150 3.31 -4.00 -2.53
C VAL A 150 2.15 -3.21 -1.94
N ILE A 151 0.99 -3.23 -2.60
CA ILE A 151 -0.24 -2.58 -2.12
C ILE A 151 -0.69 -3.18 -0.79
N LEU A 152 -0.63 -4.51 -0.68
CA LEU A 152 -0.99 -5.22 0.55
C LEU A 152 -0.03 -4.89 1.71
N ASP A 153 1.27 -4.79 1.46
CA ASP A 153 2.24 -4.36 2.49
C ASP A 153 1.99 -2.93 2.96
N LEU A 154 1.66 -2.01 2.04
CA LEU A 154 1.32 -0.64 2.42
C LEU A 154 0.05 -0.56 3.27
N ARG A 155 -0.98 -1.34 2.90
CA ARG A 155 -2.21 -1.44 3.69
C ARG A 155 -1.92 -1.95 5.10
N ASP A 156 -1.15 -3.04 5.20
CA ASP A 156 -0.81 -3.65 6.49
C ASP A 156 0.06 -2.70 7.33
N LEU A 157 0.99 -1.96 6.72
CA LEU A 157 1.80 -0.95 7.39
C LEU A 157 0.93 0.16 8.00
N PHE A 158 0.01 0.73 7.22
CA PHE A 158 -0.85 1.81 7.68
C PHE A 158 -1.81 1.35 8.77
N GLN A 159 -2.38 0.17 8.61
CA GLN A 159 -3.24 -0.44 9.62
C GLN A 159 -2.48 -0.68 10.94
N LEU A 160 -1.28 -1.25 10.87
CA LEU A 160 -0.44 -1.48 12.04
C LEU A 160 -0.08 -0.18 12.76
N ILE A 161 0.33 0.85 12.02
CA ILE A 161 0.67 2.15 12.62
C ILE A 161 -0.55 2.79 13.29
N TYR A 162 -1.72 2.69 12.67
CA TYR A 162 -2.96 3.16 13.25
C TYR A 162 -3.27 2.44 14.58
N GLU A 163 -3.17 1.12 14.60
CA GLU A 163 -3.43 0.30 15.80
C GLU A 163 -2.44 0.60 16.94
N LEU A 164 -1.14 0.70 16.63
CA LEU A 164 -0.11 1.03 17.61
C LEU A 164 -0.34 2.43 18.21
N LYS A 165 -0.70 3.40 17.36
CA LYS A 165 -0.95 4.78 17.80
C LYS A 165 -2.20 4.90 18.66
N GLN A 166 -3.28 4.19 18.30
CA GLN A 166 -4.50 4.12 19.11
C GLN A 166 -4.23 3.53 20.49
N ARG A 167 -3.46 2.44 20.57
CA ARG A 167 -3.07 1.81 21.85
C ARG A 167 -2.24 2.76 22.71
N GLU A 168 -1.25 3.42 22.12
CA GLU A 168 -0.40 4.39 22.83
C GLU A 168 -1.22 5.58 23.36
N GLU A 169 -2.20 6.08 22.62
CA GLU A 169 -3.08 7.17 23.06
C GLU A 169 -4.01 6.74 24.21
N LEU A 170 -4.52 5.51 24.19
CA LEU A 170 -5.33 4.93 25.27
C LEU A 170 -4.51 4.75 26.55
N GLU A 171 -3.29 4.22 26.44
CA GLU A 171 -2.38 4.04 27.57
C GLU A 171 -1.98 5.39 28.19
N LYS A 172 -1.71 6.40 27.36
CA LYS A 172 -1.42 7.77 27.83
C LYS A 172 -2.59 8.40 28.57
N LYS A 173 -3.84 8.17 28.13
CA LYS A 173 -5.04 8.65 28.82
C LYS A 173 -5.21 7.94 30.16
N ALA A 174 -5.14 6.61 30.17
CA ALA A 174 -5.24 5.83 31.40
C ALA A 174 -4.15 6.20 32.44
N GLN A 175 -2.94 6.53 31.97
CA GLN A 175 -1.86 6.96 32.85
C GLN A 175 -2.11 8.36 33.43
N LYS A 176 -2.64 9.29 32.62
CA LYS A 176 -3.04 10.64 33.08
C LYS A 176 -4.18 10.58 34.08
N ASP A 177 -5.19 9.74 33.84
CA ASP A 177 -6.35 9.60 34.73
C ASP A 177 -5.92 9.07 36.11
N LYS A 178 -5.02 8.07 36.15
CA LYS A 178 -4.41 7.57 37.39
C LYS A 178 -3.60 8.64 38.12
N GLN A 179 -2.84 9.46 37.38
CA GLN A 179 -2.09 10.58 37.96
C GLN A 179 -3.00 11.66 38.53
N CYS A 180 -4.11 11.98 37.86
CA CYS A 180 -5.11 12.92 38.33
C CYS A 180 -5.80 12.40 39.60
N GLU A 181 -6.25 11.14 39.64
CA GLU A 181 -6.84 10.55 40.85
C GLU A 181 -5.87 10.58 42.03
N GLN A 182 -4.61 10.18 41.83
CA GLN A 182 -3.60 10.20 42.89
C GLN A 182 -3.33 11.62 43.41
N ALA A 183 -3.30 12.63 42.52
CA ALA A 183 -3.14 14.03 42.91
C ALA A 183 -4.35 14.54 43.71
N VAL A 184 -5.57 14.14 43.34
CA VAL A 184 -6.80 14.47 44.08
C VAL A 184 -6.75 13.89 45.50
N TYR A 185 -6.39 12.60 45.65
CA TYR A 185 -6.28 11.98 46.97
C TYR A 185 -5.20 12.61 47.87
N GLN A 186 -4.11 13.13 47.31
CA GLN A 186 -3.08 13.83 48.10
C GLN A 186 -3.49 15.25 48.52
N VAL A 187 -4.41 15.91 47.82
CA VAL A 187 -4.89 17.26 48.18
C VAL A 187 -5.93 17.22 49.31
N TYR A 188 -6.60 16.07 49.50
CA TYR A 188 -7.62 15.88 50.55
C TYR A 188 -7.08 15.29 51.86
N LEU A 189 -5.76 15.13 52.01
CA LEU A 189 -5.06 14.73 53.24
C LEU A 189 -4.15 15.87 53.71
#